data_AF-G7EJ48-F1
#
_entry.id   AF-G7EJ48-F1
#
_cell.length_a   1.000
_cell.length_b   1.000
_cell.length_c   1.000
_cell.angle_alpha   90.00
_cell.angle_beta   90.00
_cell.angle_gamma   90.00
#
_symmetry.space_group_name_H-M   'P 1'
#
loop_
_entity.id
_entity.type
_entity.pdbx_description
1 polymer ?
#
loop_
_entity_poly.entity_id
_entity_poly.type
_entity_poly.pdbx_seq_one_letter_code
_entity_poly.pdbx_strand_id
1 'polypeptide(L)'
;MNPHQPILLKSLSIIKPNFHAFTARFHNKLAESNIIMEPLSAAQFNEKSYTLYCILERIIKNIDNPSSVAPFLAHHLQFLTKRNVHQADIKILCDAFYSTLEEHLGRLFNKERQNAWLDVLKFFENFANNKLFNISNVISFEQRVNQKRLGDV
;
A
#
# COMPACT_ATOMS: atom_id res chain seq x y z
N MET A 1 8.78 -18.22 -1.13
CA MET A 1 7.98 -17.99 0.08
C MET A 1 8.52 -16.75 0.76
N ASN A 2 7.71 -15.71 0.83
CA ASN A 2 8.02 -14.45 1.45
C ASN A 2 7.92 -14.69 2.97
N PRO A 3 9.05 -14.60 3.70
CA PRO A 3 9.06 -14.90 5.14
C PRO A 3 8.14 -13.96 5.93
N HIS A 4 7.75 -12.81 5.35
CA HIS A 4 6.89 -11.83 5.98
C HIS A 4 5.40 -12.16 5.91
N GLN A 5 4.96 -13.06 5.03
CA GLN A 5 3.53 -13.35 4.84
C GLN A 5 2.80 -13.76 6.15
N PRO A 6 3.32 -14.69 6.97
CA PRO A 6 2.64 -15.06 8.22
C PRO A 6 2.57 -13.90 9.22
N ILE A 7 3.60 -13.05 9.26
CA ILE A 7 3.70 -11.88 10.14
C ILE A 7 2.66 -10.82 9.75
N LEU A 8 2.48 -10.60 8.45
CA LEU A 8 1.50 -9.69 7.89
C LEU A 8 0.07 -10.17 8.14
N LEU A 9 -0.22 -11.46 7.91
CA LEU A 9 -1.52 -12.05 8.19
C LEU A 9 -1.87 -11.99 9.68
N LYS A 10 -0.89 -12.26 10.55
CA LYS A 10 -1.07 -12.13 12.00
C LYS A 10 -1.34 -10.68 12.42
N SER A 11 -0.74 -9.70 11.74
CA SER A 11 -1.04 -8.29 11.96
C SER A 11 -2.48 -7.96 11.59
N LEU A 12 -2.95 -8.43 10.43
CA LEU A 12 -4.35 -8.27 10.00
C LEU A 12 -5.33 -8.94 10.97
N SER A 13 -5.02 -10.14 11.48
CA SER A 13 -5.91 -10.83 12.43
C SER A 13 -6.05 -10.10 13.77
N ILE A 14 -5.01 -9.35 14.19
CA ILE A 14 -5.06 -8.54 15.43
C ILE A 14 -5.98 -7.33 15.24
N ILE A 15 -5.91 -6.66 14.10
CA ILE A 15 -6.73 -5.47 13.84
C ILE A 15 -8.15 -5.81 13.37
N LYS A 16 -8.40 -7.03 12.86
CA LYS A 16 -9.69 -7.48 12.33
C LYS A 16 -10.90 -7.17 13.23
N PRO A 17 -10.89 -7.46 14.54
CA PRO A 17 -12.05 -7.21 15.41
C PRO A 17 -12.45 -5.73 15.48
N ASN A 18 -11.48 -4.82 15.31
CA ASN A 18 -11.67 -3.37 15.39
C ASN A 18 -11.31 -2.70 14.06
N PHE A 19 -11.46 -3.40 12.93
CA PHE A 19 -11.02 -2.88 11.64
C PHE A 19 -11.79 -1.62 11.22
N HIS A 20 -13.02 -1.45 11.71
CA HIS A 20 -13.78 -0.23 11.54
C HIS A 20 -13.10 0.99 12.17
N ALA A 21 -12.64 0.86 13.42
CA ALA A 21 -11.87 1.89 14.12
C ALA A 21 -10.54 2.18 13.40
N PHE A 22 -9.89 1.13 12.88
CA PHE A 22 -8.71 1.27 12.04
C PHE A 22 -8.99 2.16 10.82
N THR A 23 -10.06 1.87 10.06
CA THR A 23 -10.40 2.65 8.87
C THR A 23 -10.84 4.08 9.18
N ALA A 24 -11.55 4.30 10.29
CA ALA A 24 -11.90 5.64 10.75
C ALA A 24 -10.66 6.47 11.11
N ARG A 25 -9.69 5.87 11.83
CA ARG A 25 -8.44 6.53 12.17
C ARG A 25 -7.58 6.82 10.95
N PHE A 26 -7.51 5.87 10.00
CA PHE A 26 -6.85 6.07 8.72
C PHE A 26 -7.46 7.24 7.95
N HIS A 27 -8.79 7.31 7.84
CA HIS A 27 -9.49 8.43 7.20
C HIS A 27 -9.17 9.77 7.88
N ASN A 28 -9.17 9.84 9.21
CA ASN A 28 -8.82 11.08 9.93
C ASN A 28 -7.39 11.54 9.62
N LYS A 29 -6.42 10.61 9.56
CA LYS A 29 -5.05 10.93 9.15
C LYS A 29 -4.97 11.47 7.72
N LEU A 30 -5.80 10.94 6.80
CA LEU A 30 -5.88 11.48 5.44
C LEU A 30 -6.49 12.88 5.42
N ALA A 31 -7.52 13.13 6.21
CA ALA A 31 -8.15 14.46 6.32
C ALA A 31 -7.21 15.50 6.95
N GLU A 32 -6.30 15.09 7.84
CA GLU A 32 -5.26 15.93 8.44
C GLU A 32 -4.01 16.09 7.55
N SER A 33 -3.92 15.32 6.46
CA SER A 33 -2.78 15.34 5.55
C SER A 33 -2.97 16.30 4.38
N ASN A 34 -1.88 16.61 3.67
CA ASN A 34 -1.91 17.41 2.45
C ASN A 34 -2.30 16.59 1.21
N ILE A 35 -3.23 15.63 1.36
CA ILE A 35 -3.69 14.81 0.24
C ILE A 35 -4.47 15.67 -0.75
N ILE A 36 -4.15 15.53 -2.04
CA ILE A 36 -4.74 16.34 -3.11
C ILE A 36 -5.95 15.62 -3.71
N MET A 37 -5.88 14.29 -3.85
CA MET A 37 -7.02 13.49 -4.31
C MET A 37 -8.25 13.69 -3.44
N GLU A 38 -9.43 13.59 -4.05
CA GLU A 38 -10.69 13.65 -3.31
C GLU A 38 -10.80 12.40 -2.40
N PRO A 39 -10.74 12.53 -1.06
CA PRO A 39 -10.88 11.37 -0.19
C PRO A 39 -12.33 10.90 -0.17
N LEU A 40 -12.53 9.61 0.09
CA LEU A 40 -13.86 9.10 0.42
C LEU A 40 -14.38 9.78 1.69
N SER A 41 -15.69 10.01 1.77
CA SER A 41 -16.29 10.44 3.03
C SER A 41 -16.16 9.36 4.10
N ALA A 42 -16.22 9.76 5.37
CA ALA A 42 -16.20 8.83 6.50
C ALA A 42 -17.29 7.73 6.37
N ALA A 43 -18.49 8.08 5.90
CA ALA A 43 -19.57 7.12 5.65
C ALA A 43 -19.19 6.08 4.59
N GLN A 44 -18.57 6.52 3.48
CA GLN A 44 -18.12 5.61 2.43
C GLN A 44 -16.95 4.72 2.87
N PHE A 45 -16.04 5.23 3.70
CA PHE A 45 -14.98 4.43 4.32
C PHE A 45 -15.57 3.35 5.24
N ASN A 46 -16.57 3.72 6.03
CA ASN A 46 -17.27 2.81 6.93
C ASN A 46 -17.96 1.67 6.17
N GLU A 47 -18.69 1.98 5.09
CA GLU A 47 -19.34 0.98 4.24
C GLU A 47 -18.33 0.03 3.57
N LYS A 48 -17.16 0.56 3.17
CA LYS A 48 -16.13 -0.21 2.46
C LYS A 48 -15.07 -0.82 3.37
N SER A 49 -15.17 -0.63 4.69
CA SER A 49 -14.18 -1.07 5.67
C SER A 49 -13.90 -2.57 5.58
N TYR A 50 -14.95 -3.39 5.53
CA TYR A 50 -14.82 -4.84 5.35
C TYR A 50 -14.24 -5.22 3.99
N THR A 51 -14.66 -4.54 2.91
CA THR A 51 -14.11 -4.76 1.57
C THR A 51 -12.61 -4.49 1.55
N LEU A 52 -12.15 -3.40 2.17
CA LEU A 52 -10.73 -3.08 2.29
C LEU A 52 -9.97 -4.17 3.06
N TYR A 53 -10.52 -4.69 4.15
CA TYR A 53 -9.92 -5.82 4.86
C TYR A 53 -9.75 -7.04 3.95
N CYS A 54 -10.80 -7.43 3.21
CA CYS A 54 -10.75 -8.57 2.30
C CYS A 54 -9.71 -8.39 1.18
N ILE A 55 -9.59 -7.17 0.64
CA ILE A 55 -8.60 -6.81 -0.37
C ILE A 55 -7.18 -6.99 0.20
N LEU A 56 -6.91 -6.41 1.38
CA LEU A 56 -5.60 -6.51 2.04
C LEU A 56 -5.23 -7.96 2.35
N GLU A 57 -6.18 -8.73 2.91
CA GLU A 57 -5.97 -10.13 3.23
C GLU A 57 -5.66 -10.95 1.98
N ARG A 58 -6.39 -10.71 0.87
CA ARG A 58 -6.16 -11.38 -0.41
C ARG A 58 -4.80 -11.05 -1.02
N ILE A 59 -4.39 -9.78 -0.97
CA ILE A 59 -3.07 -9.34 -1.44
C ILE A 59 -1.97 -10.05 -0.64
N ILE A 60 -2.05 -10.01 0.69
CA ILE A 60 -1.03 -10.61 1.55
C ILE A 60 -0.98 -12.14 1.38
N LYS A 61 -2.14 -12.82 1.28
CA LYS A 61 -2.22 -14.27 1.01
C LYS A 61 -1.56 -14.68 -0.31
N ASN A 62 -1.49 -13.78 -1.28
CA ASN A 62 -0.95 -14.07 -2.61
C ASN A 62 0.34 -13.30 -2.92
N ILE A 63 0.97 -12.67 -1.92
CA ILE A 63 2.14 -11.82 -2.15
C ILE A 63 3.33 -12.57 -2.79
N ASP A 64 3.39 -13.88 -2.60
CA ASP A 64 4.34 -14.80 -3.23
C ASP A 64 4.04 -15.13 -4.69
N ASN A 65 2.88 -14.72 -5.18
CA ASN A 65 2.45 -14.91 -6.56
C ASN A 65 2.10 -13.56 -7.19
N PRO A 66 3.11 -12.78 -7.63
CA PRO A 66 2.92 -11.47 -8.25
C PRO A 66 1.96 -11.51 -9.44
N SER A 67 1.94 -12.60 -10.21
CA SER A 67 1.05 -12.79 -11.36
C SER A 67 -0.43 -12.82 -10.98
N SER A 68 -0.75 -13.25 -9.75
CA SER A 68 -2.12 -13.24 -9.21
C SER A 68 -2.47 -11.89 -8.56
N VAL A 69 -1.50 -11.24 -7.92
CA VAL A 69 -1.71 -9.98 -7.20
C VAL A 69 -1.78 -8.78 -8.13
N ALA A 70 -0.93 -8.71 -9.16
CA ALA A 70 -0.82 -7.53 -10.01
C ALA A 70 -2.13 -7.16 -10.74
N PRO A 71 -2.87 -8.10 -11.39
CA PRO A 71 -4.16 -7.77 -12.01
C PRO A 71 -5.20 -7.31 -10.99
N PHE A 72 -5.24 -7.97 -9.82
CA PHE A 72 -6.14 -7.62 -8.73
C PHE A 72 -5.85 -6.22 -8.17
N LEU A 73 -4.57 -5.90 -7.97
CA LEU A 73 -4.13 -4.60 -7.48
C LEU A 73 -4.42 -3.50 -8.51
N ALA A 74 -4.12 -3.75 -9.79
CA ALA A 74 -4.43 -2.81 -10.87
C ALA A 74 -5.93 -2.48 -10.96
N HIS A 75 -6.81 -3.47 -10.77
CA HIS A 75 -8.26 -3.23 -10.71
C HIS A 75 -8.64 -2.27 -9.57
N HIS A 76 -8.07 -2.46 -8.38
CA HIS A 76 -8.36 -1.59 -7.23
C HIS A 76 -7.74 -0.20 -7.37
N LEU A 77 -6.60 -0.07 -8.06
CA LEU A 77 -6.00 1.24 -8.35
C LEU A 77 -6.87 2.11 -9.27
N GLN A 78 -7.74 1.53 -10.10
CA GLN A 78 -8.70 2.31 -10.90
C GLN A 78 -9.61 3.18 -10.02
N PHE A 79 -9.85 2.76 -8.78
CA PHE A 79 -10.59 3.56 -7.82
C PHE A 79 -9.87 4.88 -7.49
N LEU A 80 -8.54 4.86 -7.38
CA LEU A 80 -7.73 6.06 -7.16
C LEU A 80 -7.71 6.96 -8.41
N THR A 81 -7.62 6.38 -9.60
CA THR A 81 -7.68 7.13 -10.86
C THR A 81 -8.96 7.94 -11.00
N LYS A 82 -10.12 7.34 -10.63
CA LYS A 82 -11.42 8.03 -10.65
C LYS A 82 -11.52 9.22 -9.70
N ARG A 83 -10.55 9.39 -8.79
CA ARG A 83 -10.52 10.41 -7.74
C ARG A 83 -9.39 11.44 -7.95
N ASN A 84 -8.82 11.50 -9.16
CA ASN A 84 -7.73 12.41 -9.52
C ASN A 84 -6.50 12.26 -8.61
N VAL A 85 -6.08 11.02 -8.38
CA VAL A 85 -4.87 10.71 -7.60
C VAL A 85 -3.61 11.31 -8.22
N HIS A 86 -2.81 11.97 -7.40
CA HIS A 86 -1.47 12.46 -7.75
C HIS A 86 -0.40 11.51 -7.21
N GLN A 87 0.81 11.60 -7.78
CA GLN A 87 1.92 10.76 -7.34
C GLN A 87 2.24 10.94 -5.84
N ALA A 88 2.21 12.19 -5.36
CA ALA A 88 2.44 12.51 -3.95
C ALA A 88 1.41 11.84 -3.02
N ASP A 89 0.16 11.66 -3.49
CA ASP A 89 -0.91 11.05 -2.72
C ASP A 89 -0.64 9.58 -2.42
N ILE A 90 0.05 8.85 -3.31
CA ILE A 90 0.39 7.43 -3.09
C ILE A 90 1.26 7.28 -1.85
N LYS A 91 2.25 8.16 -1.70
CA LYS A 91 3.12 8.15 -0.52
C LYS A 91 2.34 8.50 0.74
N ILE A 92 1.50 9.53 0.68
CA ILE A 92 0.65 9.96 1.81
C ILE A 92 -0.27 8.81 2.27
N LEU A 93 -0.88 8.09 1.33
CA LEU A 93 -1.72 6.92 1.62
C LEU A 93 -0.92 5.81 2.33
N CYS A 94 0.29 5.52 1.86
CA CYS A 94 1.15 4.49 2.48
C CYS A 94 1.60 4.90 3.88
N ASP A 95 2.05 6.15 4.05
CA ASP A 95 2.53 6.68 5.33
C ASP A 95 1.39 6.72 6.37
N ALA A 96 0.20 7.18 5.97
CA ALA A 96 -0.98 7.21 6.84
C ALA A 96 -1.41 5.79 7.24
N PHE A 97 -1.35 4.82 6.31
CA PHE A 97 -1.69 3.43 6.61
C PHE A 97 -0.69 2.80 7.58
N TYR A 98 0.61 3.03 7.37
CA TYR A 98 1.67 2.58 8.27
C TYR A 98 1.52 3.16 9.68
N SER A 99 1.32 4.47 9.78
CA SER A 99 1.09 5.14 11.07
C SER A 99 -0.17 4.62 11.78
N THR A 100 -1.22 4.27 11.02
CA THR A 100 -2.43 3.67 11.60
C THR A 100 -2.17 2.25 12.13
N LEU A 101 -1.36 1.45 11.41
CA LEU A 101 -0.92 0.13 11.88
C LEU A 101 -0.12 0.22 13.18
N GLU A 102 0.80 1.19 13.27
CA GLU A 102 1.60 1.42 14.47
C GLU A 102 0.73 1.71 15.69
N GLU A 103 -0.25 2.60 15.56
CA GLU A 103 -1.18 2.94 16.65
C GLU A 103 -2.04 1.74 17.08
N HIS A 104 -2.57 0.95 16.13
CA HIS A 104 -3.49 -0.15 16.43
C HIS A 104 -2.78 -1.42 16.93
N LEU A 105 -1.58 -1.69 16.44
CA LEU A 105 -0.78 -2.82 16.90
C LEU A 105 -0.02 -2.47 18.19
N GLY A 106 0.29 -1.18 18.42
CA GLY A 106 0.93 -0.69 19.63
C GLY A 106 2.19 -1.48 19.97
N ARG A 107 2.25 -2.04 21.17
CA ARG A 107 3.39 -2.87 21.63
C ARG A 107 3.62 -4.12 20.78
N LEU A 108 2.60 -4.59 20.06
CA LEU A 108 2.74 -5.73 19.15
C LEU A 108 3.43 -5.31 17.85
N PHE A 109 3.58 -4.02 17.53
CA PHE A 109 4.28 -3.55 16.34
C PHE A 109 5.81 -3.58 16.51
N ASN A 110 6.35 -4.78 16.70
CA ASN A 110 7.78 -5.00 16.82
C ASN A 110 8.54 -4.75 15.50
N LYS A 111 9.87 -4.70 15.58
CA LYS A 111 10.75 -4.42 14.44
C LYS A 111 10.53 -5.35 13.23
N GLU A 112 10.20 -6.61 13.50
CA GLU A 112 9.89 -7.59 12.46
C GLU A 112 8.60 -7.24 11.69
N ARG A 113 7.51 -6.90 12.41
CA ARG A 113 6.26 -6.43 11.77
C ARG A 113 6.44 -5.09 11.07
N GLN A 114 7.20 -4.17 11.68
CA GLN A 114 7.52 -2.88 11.09
C GLN A 114 8.20 -3.07 9.72
N ASN A 115 9.26 -3.88 9.67
CA ASN A 115 9.98 -4.16 8.42
C ASN A 115 9.09 -4.86 7.39
N ALA A 116 8.34 -5.87 7.82
CA ALA A 116 7.40 -6.58 6.94
C ALA A 116 6.39 -5.62 6.28
N TRP A 117 5.79 -4.71 7.05
CA TRP A 117 4.83 -3.75 6.52
C TRP A 117 5.49 -2.67 5.66
N LEU A 118 6.69 -2.20 6.02
CA LEU A 118 7.45 -1.28 5.17
C LEU A 118 7.75 -1.87 3.80
N ASP A 119 8.15 -3.14 3.73
CA ASP A 119 8.48 -3.80 2.46
C ASP A 119 7.24 -3.98 1.58
N VAL A 120 6.09 -4.35 2.17
CA VAL A 120 4.82 -4.44 1.46
C VAL A 120 4.35 -3.09 0.94
N LEU A 121 4.43 -2.04 1.76
CA LEU A 121 4.00 -0.70 1.38
C LEU A 121 4.90 -0.11 0.32
N LYS A 122 6.22 -0.32 0.39
CA LYS A 122 7.15 0.05 -0.68
C LYS A 122 6.83 -0.67 -1.99
N PHE A 123 6.50 -1.97 -1.92
CA PHE A 123 6.06 -2.71 -3.10
C PHE A 123 4.79 -2.09 -3.70
N PHE A 124 3.79 -1.81 -2.86
CA PHE A 124 2.55 -1.17 -3.29
C PHE A 124 2.79 0.22 -3.89
N GLU A 125 3.57 1.08 -3.23
CA GLU A 125 3.93 2.42 -3.70
C GLU A 125 4.60 2.35 -5.07
N ASN A 126 5.61 1.48 -5.23
CA ASN A 126 6.29 1.29 -6.50
C ASN A 126 5.35 0.78 -7.60
N PHE A 127 4.48 -0.18 -7.27
CA PHE A 127 3.52 -0.73 -8.21
C PHE A 127 2.48 0.32 -8.64
N ALA A 128 1.94 1.08 -7.70
CA ALA A 128 0.99 2.16 -7.96
C ALA A 128 1.62 3.27 -8.79
N ASN A 129 2.84 3.70 -8.45
CA ASN A 129 3.56 4.72 -9.19
C ASN A 129 3.87 4.30 -10.63
N ASN A 130 4.30 3.05 -10.83
CA ASN A 130 4.51 2.50 -12.16
C ASN A 130 3.19 2.43 -12.94
N LYS A 131 2.12 1.91 -12.32
CA LYS A 131 0.86 1.66 -13.02
C LYS A 131 0.05 2.92 -13.34
N LEU A 132 0.08 3.92 -12.46
CA LEU A 132 -0.73 5.13 -12.56
C LEU A 132 0.00 6.30 -13.22
N PHE A 133 1.32 6.42 -13.00
CA PHE A 133 2.11 7.56 -13.46
C PHE A 133 3.23 7.18 -14.42
N ASN A 134 3.37 5.90 -14.77
CA ASN A 134 4.46 5.37 -15.59
C ASN A 134 5.86 5.66 -15.00
N ILE A 135 5.93 5.78 -13.66
CA ILE A 135 7.19 6.04 -12.94
C ILE A 135 7.73 4.70 -12.48
N SER A 136 8.75 4.23 -13.18
CA SER A 136 9.45 3.01 -12.82
C SER A 136 10.70 3.35 -12.00
N ASN A 137 10.68 3.03 -10.70
CA ASN A 137 11.91 2.96 -9.90
C ASN A 137 12.81 1.77 -10.31
N VAL A 138 12.30 0.88 -11.16
CA VAL A 138 13.10 -0.09 -11.89
C VAL A 138 13.67 0.65 -13.10
N ILE A 139 14.92 1.09 -13.00
CA ILE A 139 15.73 1.39 -14.17
C ILE A 139 15.58 0.17 -15.10
N SER A 140 14.99 0.34 -16.27
CA SER A 140 14.85 -0.79 -17.19
C SER A 140 16.25 -1.37 -17.43
N PHE A 141 16.37 -2.69 -17.59
CA PHE A 141 17.66 -3.31 -17.90
C PHE A 141 18.36 -2.59 -19.07
N GLU A 142 17.57 -2.10 -20.02
CA GLU A 142 17.97 -1.26 -21.15
C GLU A 142 18.59 0.09 -20.71
N GLN A 143 18.00 0.79 -19.74
CA GLN A 143 18.56 2.02 -19.18
C GLN A 143 19.88 1.77 -18.42
N ARG A 144 20.02 0.63 -17.72
CA ARG A 144 21.30 0.24 -17.09
C ARG A 144 22.39 -0.12 -18.11
N VAL A 145 22.03 -0.78 -19.21
CA VAL A 145 22.95 -1.11 -20.30
C VAL A 145 23.39 0.16 -21.03
N ASN A 146 22.50 1.11 -21.26
CA ASN A 146 22.84 2.40 -21.89
C ASN A 146 23.71 3.29 -20.99
N GLN A 147 23.47 3.34 -19.68
CA GLN A 147 24.34 4.09 -18.76
C GLN A 147 25.76 3.51 -18.68
N LYS A 148 25.93 2.18 -18.77
CA LYS A 148 27.26 1.56 -18.85
C LYS A 148 27.98 1.87 -20.16
N ARG A 149 27.28 2.03 -21.28
CA ARG A 149 27.90 2.37 -22.58
C ARG A 149 28.31 3.83 -22.71
N LEU A 150 27.67 4.74 -21.99
CA LEU A 150 27.97 6.17 -22.00
C LEU A 150 29.03 6.58 -20.96
N GLY A 151 29.40 5.69 -20.04
CA GLY A 151 30.48 5.90 -19.06
C GLY A 151 31.87 5.44 -19.50
N ASP A 152 31.97 4.82 -20.69
CA ASP A 152 33.22 4.33 -21.30
C ASP A 152 33.53 5.09 -22.62
N VAL A 153 33.42 6.42 -22.60
CA VAL A 153 33.98 7.32 -23.64
C VAL A 153 34.71 8.48 -22.97
#